data_AF-A0A0F9SZL5-F1
#
_entry.id   AF-A0A0F9SZL5-F1
#
_cell.length_a   1.000
_cell.length_b   1.000
_cell.length_c   1.000
_cell.angle_alpha   90.00
_cell.angle_beta   90.00
_cell.angle_gamma   90.00
#
_symmetry.space_group_name_H-M   'P 1'
#
loop_
_entity.id
_entity.type
_entity.pdbx_description
1 polymer ?
#
loop_
_entity_poly.entity_id
_entity_poly.type
_entity_poly.pdbx_seq_one_letter_code
_entity_poly.pdbx_strand_id
1 'polypeptide(L)'
;MTNETQTSAAPGQEASSGILPATEGAGGPSTGFVFSDELRAALEATGAFTSSQLKALYEAEDELPNFSRDRYAGLDAFTKSTAYIAHEIITRYIGQQALSQEPSGPMPVKPPYLDKPDEYDPHNPSQVYTHVDGKLYRWDGKRGEQDNVSYEWGKLRPVVVVSHTDVGGVMVPDAAPASQAIRDGVDWFHWGYDCWIGNGGKPLGVVTQDVRDQVRLAQERSAGALISQRSLAALS
;
A
#
# COMPACT_ATOMS: atom_id res chain seq x y z
N MET A 1 32.07 40.03 -55.59
CA MET A 1 33.32 39.39 -55.14
C MET A 1 32.93 38.05 -54.55
N THR A 2 33.02 37.04 -55.39
CA THR A 2 32.75 35.63 -55.14
C THR A 2 33.94 35.02 -54.41
N ASN A 3 33.69 34.29 -53.32
CA ASN A 3 34.65 33.32 -52.81
C ASN A 3 33.96 31.97 -52.77
N GLU A 4 34.23 31.20 -53.82
CA GLU A 4 34.09 29.76 -53.85
C GLU A 4 35.33 29.14 -53.17
N THR A 5 35.14 28.11 -52.36
CA THR A 5 36.14 27.04 -52.20
C THR A 5 35.41 25.75 -51.89
N GLN A 6 35.33 24.89 -52.90
CA GLN A 6 35.06 23.46 -52.78
C GLN A 6 36.39 22.70 -52.67
N THR A 7 36.48 21.73 -51.75
CA THR A 7 37.23 20.46 -51.89
C THR A 7 36.65 19.49 -50.84
N SER A 8 35.75 18.54 -51.15
CA SER A 8 35.92 17.23 -51.80
C SER A 8 37.01 16.31 -51.20
N ALA A 9 36.62 15.32 -50.40
CA ALA A 9 36.70 13.87 -50.72
C ALA A 9 36.61 12.97 -49.46
N ALA A 10 35.73 11.97 -49.53
CA ALA A 10 35.57 10.78 -48.66
C ALA A 10 36.75 9.77 -48.89
N PRO A 11 36.78 8.50 -48.39
CA PRO A 11 35.81 7.75 -47.56
C PRO A 11 36.42 6.89 -46.42
N GLY A 12 35.53 6.33 -45.59
CA GLY A 12 35.69 4.97 -45.04
C GLY A 12 36.53 4.80 -43.77
N GLN A 13 35.85 4.56 -42.64
CA GLN A 13 36.25 3.49 -41.73
C GLN A 13 35.06 3.07 -40.86
N GLU A 14 34.46 1.95 -41.24
CA GLU A 14 33.70 1.10 -40.34
C GLU A 14 34.64 0.66 -39.20
N ALA A 15 34.26 0.97 -37.97
CA ALA A 15 34.85 0.37 -36.79
C ALA A 15 33.73 0.00 -35.83
N SER A 16 33.28 -1.24 -36.02
CA SER A 16 32.90 -2.17 -34.96
C SER A 16 31.93 -1.65 -33.91
N SER A 17 30.65 -1.91 -34.13
CA SER A 17 29.66 -2.07 -33.08
C SER A 17 30.12 -3.16 -32.11
N GLY A 18 30.88 -2.75 -31.10
CA GLY A 18 31.06 -3.52 -29.89
C GLY A 18 29.70 -3.62 -29.20
N ILE A 19 28.99 -4.72 -29.48
CA ILE A 19 27.89 -5.20 -28.67
C ILE A 19 28.48 -5.44 -27.27
N LEU A 20 28.30 -4.48 -26.37
CA LEU A 20 28.42 -4.75 -24.95
C LEU A 20 27.33 -5.79 -24.65
N PRO A 21 27.66 -6.97 -24.11
CA PRO A 21 26.64 -7.89 -23.67
C PRO A 21 25.76 -7.12 -22.68
N ALA A 22 24.45 -7.19 -22.90
CA ALA A 22 23.47 -6.81 -21.91
C ALA A 22 23.90 -7.51 -20.62
N THR A 23 24.43 -6.75 -19.67
CA THR A 23 24.50 -7.20 -18.29
C THR A 23 23.05 -7.48 -17.94
N GLU A 24 22.71 -8.76 -17.89
CA GLU A 24 21.53 -9.27 -17.20
C GLU A 24 21.41 -8.44 -15.93
N GLY A 25 20.43 -7.54 -15.93
CA GLY A 25 20.09 -6.76 -14.77
C GLY A 25 19.81 -7.78 -13.70
N ALA A 26 20.73 -7.86 -12.75
CA ALA A 26 20.69 -8.76 -11.62
C ALA A 26 19.24 -8.79 -11.11
N GLY A 27 18.67 -9.99 -11.06
CA GLY A 27 17.52 -10.25 -10.23
C GLY A 27 17.91 -9.80 -8.83
N GLY A 28 17.55 -8.56 -8.49
CA GLY A 28 17.54 -8.10 -7.12
C GLY A 28 16.70 -9.10 -6.33
N PRO A 29 16.96 -9.29 -5.03
CA PRO A 29 16.14 -10.18 -4.24
C PRO A 29 14.69 -9.74 -4.45
N SER A 30 13.88 -10.61 -5.07
CA SER A 30 12.45 -10.45 -4.98
C SER A 30 12.20 -10.53 -3.48
N THR A 31 11.91 -9.38 -2.86
CA THR A 31 11.31 -9.29 -1.53
C THR A 31 9.87 -9.79 -1.63
N GLY A 32 9.72 -10.96 -2.25
CA GLY A 32 8.49 -11.55 -2.72
C GLY A 32 7.63 -11.79 -1.51
N PHE A 33 6.43 -11.25 -1.57
CA PHE A 33 5.40 -11.67 -0.66
C PHE A 33 5.31 -13.20 -0.67
N VAL A 34 5.33 -13.79 0.52
CA VAL A 34 5.17 -15.24 0.70
C VAL A 34 3.81 -15.46 1.34
N PHE A 35 3.00 -16.31 0.71
CA PHE A 35 1.73 -16.74 1.29
C PHE A 35 2.02 -17.65 2.49
N SER A 36 2.10 -17.06 3.68
CA SER A 36 2.52 -17.74 4.90
C SER A 36 1.40 -18.58 5.53
N ASP A 37 1.80 -19.54 6.39
CA ASP A 37 0.85 -20.31 7.20
C ASP A 37 0.03 -19.41 8.14
N GLU A 38 0.59 -18.29 8.58
CA GLU A 38 -0.11 -17.29 9.41
C GLU A 38 -1.22 -16.60 8.61
N LEU A 39 -0.93 -16.13 7.40
CA LEU A 39 -1.93 -15.54 6.51
C LEU A 39 -3.02 -16.55 6.17
N ARG A 40 -2.63 -17.79 5.88
CA ARG A 40 -3.56 -18.89 5.64
C ARG A 40 -4.49 -19.11 6.83
N ALA A 41 -3.95 -19.20 8.05
CA ALA A 41 -4.73 -19.38 9.26
C ALA A 41 -5.70 -18.20 9.50
N ALA A 42 -5.27 -16.97 9.21
CA ALA A 42 -6.13 -15.78 9.30
C ALA A 42 -7.31 -15.83 8.31
N LEU A 43 -7.07 -16.29 7.08
CA LEU A 43 -8.12 -16.50 6.08
C LEU A 43 -9.07 -17.63 6.49
N GLU A 44 -8.54 -18.77 6.95
CA GLU A 44 -9.33 -19.92 7.42
C GLU A 44 -10.22 -19.56 8.62
N ALA A 45 -9.71 -18.77 9.57
CA ALA A 45 -10.44 -18.34 10.77
C ALA A 45 -11.72 -17.53 10.45
N THR A 46 -11.82 -16.94 9.25
CA THR A 46 -13.02 -16.22 8.85
C THR A 46 -14.21 -17.13 8.53
N GLY A 47 -13.95 -18.41 8.20
CA GLY A 47 -14.96 -19.33 7.68
C GLY A 47 -15.54 -18.94 6.32
N ALA A 48 -15.02 -17.89 5.66
CA ALA A 48 -15.56 -17.35 4.42
C ALA A 48 -15.02 -18.05 3.16
N PHE A 49 -13.94 -18.82 3.29
CA PHE A 49 -13.21 -19.41 2.15
C PHE A 49 -13.33 -20.92 2.10
N THR A 50 -13.55 -21.45 0.89
CA THR A 50 -13.42 -22.89 0.61
C THR A 50 -11.95 -23.26 0.43
N SER A 51 -11.64 -24.56 0.52
CA SER A 51 -10.28 -25.06 0.25
C SER A 51 -9.79 -24.73 -1.17
N SER A 52 -10.69 -24.68 -2.16
CA SER A 52 -10.32 -24.29 -3.53
C SER A 52 -9.97 -22.82 -3.65
N GLN A 53 -10.68 -21.94 -2.93
CA GLN A 53 -10.38 -20.50 -2.89
C GLN A 53 -9.05 -20.21 -2.18
N LEU A 54 -8.76 -20.90 -1.07
CA LEU A 54 -7.47 -20.78 -0.39
C LEU A 54 -6.31 -21.26 -1.28
N LYS A 55 -6.52 -22.33 -2.06
CA LYS A 55 -5.55 -22.81 -3.05
C LYS A 55 -5.30 -21.78 -4.16
N ALA A 56 -6.35 -21.14 -4.67
CA ALA A 56 -6.21 -20.09 -5.69
C ALA A 56 -5.41 -18.87 -5.18
N LEU A 57 -5.61 -18.48 -3.92
CA LEU A 57 -4.81 -17.43 -3.29
C LEU A 57 -3.34 -17.85 -3.12
N TYR A 58 -3.11 -19.09 -2.67
CA TYR A 58 -1.77 -19.64 -2.56
C TYR A 58 -1.05 -19.67 -3.92
N GLU A 59 -1.73 -20.08 -5.00
CA GLU A 59 -1.16 -20.14 -6.34
C GLU A 59 -0.88 -18.75 -6.95
N ALA A 60 -1.58 -17.70 -6.53
CA ALA A 60 -1.35 -16.32 -6.96
C ALA A 60 -0.19 -15.65 -6.22
N GLU A 61 0.28 -16.24 -5.10
CA GLU A 61 1.47 -15.89 -4.31
C GLU A 61 1.98 -14.45 -4.51
N ASP A 62 3.00 -14.25 -5.35
CA ASP A 62 3.75 -13.02 -5.57
C ASP A 62 2.96 -11.89 -6.23
N GLU A 63 1.83 -12.19 -6.87
CA GLU A 63 0.97 -11.19 -7.49
C GLU A 63 -0.04 -10.58 -6.51
N LEU A 64 -0.38 -11.28 -5.42
CA LEU A 64 -1.40 -10.87 -4.46
C LEU A 64 -1.24 -9.43 -3.91
N PRO A 65 -0.02 -8.92 -3.64
CA PRO A 65 0.17 -7.53 -3.22
C PRO A 65 -0.28 -6.48 -4.22
N ASN A 66 -0.32 -6.85 -5.49
CA ASN A 66 -0.65 -5.96 -6.61
C ASN A 66 -2.11 -6.15 -7.09
N PHE A 67 -2.86 -7.05 -6.45
CA PHE A 67 -4.25 -7.28 -6.82
C PHE A 67 -5.14 -6.13 -6.35
N SER A 68 -5.81 -5.49 -7.29
CA SER A 68 -6.98 -4.69 -6.99
C SER A 68 -8.14 -5.57 -6.52
N ARG A 69 -9.15 -4.97 -5.87
CA ARG A 69 -10.39 -5.67 -5.50
C ARG A 69 -11.04 -6.42 -6.67
N ASP A 70 -11.05 -5.80 -7.84
CA ASP A 70 -11.62 -6.41 -9.05
C ASP A 70 -10.78 -7.60 -9.54
N ARG A 71 -9.46 -7.55 -9.35
CA ARG A 71 -8.58 -8.68 -9.67
C ARG A 71 -8.82 -9.87 -8.75
N TYR A 72 -9.07 -9.63 -7.46
CA TYR A 72 -9.54 -10.69 -6.54
C TYR A 72 -10.88 -11.29 -6.96
N ALA A 73 -11.81 -10.47 -7.46
CA ALA A 73 -13.10 -10.95 -7.96
C ALA A 73 -13.00 -11.75 -9.26
N GLY A 74 -11.88 -11.62 -9.98
CA GLY A 74 -11.56 -12.41 -11.17
C GLY A 74 -10.96 -13.78 -10.88
N LEU A 75 -10.62 -14.10 -9.62
CA LEU A 75 -10.14 -15.42 -9.24
C LEU A 75 -11.28 -16.46 -9.33
N ASP A 76 -10.95 -17.67 -9.78
CA ASP A 76 -11.94 -18.72 -9.94
C ASP A 76 -12.62 -19.06 -8.60
N ALA A 77 -13.93 -19.28 -8.65
CA ALA A 77 -14.82 -19.46 -7.51
C ALA A 77 -14.91 -18.28 -6.51
N PHE A 78 -14.32 -17.10 -6.77
CA PHE A 78 -14.51 -15.93 -5.92
C PHE A 78 -15.84 -15.23 -6.22
N THR A 79 -16.61 -14.96 -5.18
CA THR A 79 -17.71 -13.99 -5.23
C THR A 79 -17.15 -12.59 -4.94
N LYS A 80 -17.92 -11.54 -5.26
CA LYS A 80 -17.55 -10.16 -4.87
C LYS A 80 -17.31 -10.04 -3.35
N SER A 81 -18.08 -10.75 -2.54
CA SER A 81 -17.97 -10.72 -1.09
C SER A 81 -16.68 -11.39 -0.59
N THR A 82 -16.34 -12.56 -1.12
CA THR A 82 -15.09 -13.26 -0.75
C THR A 82 -13.85 -12.55 -1.28
N ALA A 83 -13.95 -11.90 -2.45
CA ALA A 83 -12.90 -11.03 -2.99
C ALA A 83 -12.64 -9.82 -2.09
N TYR A 84 -13.70 -9.20 -1.56
CA TYR A 84 -13.56 -8.11 -0.60
C TYR A 84 -12.85 -8.56 0.68
N ILE A 85 -13.27 -9.69 1.26
CA ILE A 85 -12.68 -10.22 2.50
C ILE A 85 -11.20 -10.61 2.27
N ALA A 86 -10.88 -11.25 1.14
CA ALA A 86 -9.51 -11.63 0.81
C ALA A 86 -8.63 -10.39 0.63
N HIS A 87 -9.09 -9.42 -0.16
CA HIS A 87 -8.40 -8.16 -0.34
C HIS A 87 -8.13 -7.49 1.00
N GLU A 88 -9.13 -7.35 1.88
CA GLU A 88 -8.97 -6.77 3.22
C GLU A 88 -7.89 -7.48 4.06
N ILE A 89 -7.97 -8.81 4.17
CA ILE A 89 -7.07 -9.59 5.04
C ILE A 89 -5.66 -9.58 4.48
N ILE A 90 -5.50 -9.84 3.19
CA ILE A 90 -4.19 -9.90 2.54
C ILE A 90 -3.55 -8.53 2.53
N THR A 91 -4.30 -7.48 2.19
CA THR A 91 -3.81 -6.10 2.24
C THR A 91 -3.41 -5.68 3.64
N ARG A 92 -4.14 -6.11 4.68
CA ARG A 92 -3.76 -5.91 6.08
C ARG A 92 -2.48 -6.66 6.45
N TYR A 93 -2.38 -7.92 6.06
CA TYR A 93 -1.20 -8.73 6.32
C TYR A 93 0.03 -8.15 5.64
N ILE A 94 -0.08 -7.80 4.36
CA ILE A 94 0.99 -7.17 3.58
C ILE A 94 1.34 -5.82 4.15
N GLY A 95 0.35 -5.00 4.52
CA GLY A 95 0.57 -3.75 5.23
C GLY A 95 1.44 -4.00 6.46
N GLN A 96 1.01 -4.87 7.36
CA GLN A 96 1.79 -5.21 8.58
C GLN A 96 3.21 -5.71 8.29
N GLN A 97 3.41 -6.50 7.23
CA GLN A 97 4.73 -6.99 6.82
C GLN A 97 5.59 -5.88 6.18
N ALA A 98 5.03 -5.07 5.29
CA ALA A 98 5.72 -3.94 4.66
C ALA A 98 6.15 -2.89 5.69
N LEU A 99 5.32 -2.68 6.70
CA LEU A 99 5.62 -1.86 7.88
C LEU A 99 6.78 -2.42 8.74
N SER A 100 7.20 -3.66 8.48
CA SER A 100 8.25 -4.39 9.19
C SER A 100 9.49 -4.66 8.34
N GLN A 101 9.52 -4.26 7.06
CA GLN A 101 10.67 -4.50 6.16
C GLN A 101 11.85 -3.56 6.46
N GLU A 102 13.07 -4.08 6.27
CA GLU A 102 14.29 -3.30 6.42
C GLU A 102 14.46 -2.24 5.31
N PRO A 103 15.15 -1.13 5.61
CA PRO A 103 15.11 0.05 4.78
C PRO A 103 15.77 -0.08 3.40
N SER A 104 15.17 0.52 2.37
CA SER A 104 15.65 0.40 0.98
C SER A 104 16.16 1.73 0.40
N GLY A 105 17.39 2.12 0.69
CA GLY A 105 18.11 3.15 -0.07
C GLY A 105 17.59 4.60 0.04
N PRO A 106 18.10 5.54 -0.79
CA PRO A 106 17.69 6.94 -0.77
C PRO A 106 16.25 7.12 -1.27
N MET A 107 15.62 8.25 -0.89
CA MET A 107 14.23 8.53 -1.24
C MET A 107 13.99 8.47 -2.76
N PRO A 108 13.16 7.53 -3.25
CA PRO A 108 12.95 7.37 -4.68
C PRO A 108 12.00 8.44 -5.23
N VAL A 109 12.19 8.79 -6.50
CA VAL A 109 11.35 9.78 -7.20
C VAL A 109 9.99 9.19 -7.60
N LYS A 110 9.91 7.87 -7.74
CA LYS A 110 8.70 7.09 -8.05
C LYS A 110 8.53 5.90 -7.10
N PRO A 111 7.32 5.33 -6.95
CA PRO A 111 7.14 4.08 -6.23
C PRO A 111 8.01 2.97 -6.83
N PRO A 112 8.90 2.33 -6.05
CA PRO A 112 9.80 1.30 -6.56
C PRO A 112 9.08 -0.04 -6.81
N TYR A 113 7.86 -0.20 -6.29
CA TYR A 113 7.04 -1.40 -6.38
C TYR A 113 5.97 -1.32 -7.49
N LEU A 114 5.98 -0.28 -8.34
CA LEU A 114 5.04 -0.12 -9.45
C LEU A 114 5.79 0.17 -10.76
N ASP A 115 5.31 -0.47 -11.83
CA ASP A 115 5.86 -0.28 -13.16
C ASP A 115 5.20 0.91 -13.85
N LYS A 116 3.90 1.13 -13.60
CA LYS A 116 3.14 2.19 -14.26
C LYS A 116 2.29 3.03 -13.30
N PRO A 117 2.13 4.34 -13.56
CA PRO A 117 1.34 5.23 -12.69
C PRO A 117 -0.11 4.81 -12.46
N ASP A 118 -0.74 4.17 -13.43
CA ASP A 118 -2.11 3.67 -13.37
C ASP A 118 -2.31 2.46 -12.46
N GLU A 119 -1.22 1.80 -12.04
CA GLU A 119 -1.23 0.73 -11.04
C GLU A 119 -1.20 1.29 -9.60
N TYR A 120 -0.96 2.60 -9.44
CA TYR A 120 -1.01 3.25 -8.14
C TYR A 120 -2.46 3.38 -7.67
N ASP A 121 -2.77 2.73 -6.55
CA ASP A 121 -4.02 2.88 -5.84
C ASP A 121 -3.79 3.72 -4.57
N PRO A 122 -4.25 4.99 -4.52
CA PRO A 122 -4.13 5.84 -3.33
C PRO A 122 -4.91 5.30 -2.12
N HIS A 123 -5.62 4.19 -2.24
CA HIS A 123 -6.37 3.51 -1.19
C HIS A 123 -5.74 2.20 -0.76
N ASN A 124 -4.70 1.72 -1.45
CA ASN A 124 -4.01 0.51 -1.06
C ASN A 124 -2.96 0.80 0.04
N PRO A 125 -3.13 0.32 1.28
CA PRO A 125 -2.16 0.53 2.35
C PRO A 125 -0.88 -0.30 2.22
N SER A 126 -0.80 -1.27 1.28
CA SER A 126 0.45 -1.96 0.97
C SER A 126 1.41 -1.12 0.11
N GLN A 127 0.88 -0.12 -0.60
CA GLN A 127 1.65 0.77 -1.45
C GLN A 127 2.34 1.86 -0.62
N VAL A 128 3.27 1.42 0.23
CA VAL A 128 4.14 2.23 1.09
C VAL A 128 5.61 1.89 0.84
N TYR A 129 6.50 2.82 1.15
CA TYR A 129 7.94 2.69 1.01
C TYR A 129 8.62 2.95 2.34
N THR A 130 9.49 2.03 2.76
CA THR A 130 10.32 2.16 3.97
C THR A 130 11.67 2.77 3.64
N HIS A 131 11.88 3.99 4.10
CA HIS A 131 13.12 4.76 3.89
C HIS A 131 14.21 4.36 4.89
N VAL A 132 15.48 4.64 4.57
CA VAL A 132 16.67 4.37 5.42
C VAL A 132 16.64 4.91 6.84
N ASP A 133 15.78 5.90 7.12
CA ASP A 133 15.56 6.40 8.48
C ASP A 133 14.50 5.60 9.27
N GLY A 134 14.01 4.48 8.72
CA GLY A 134 12.96 3.64 9.28
C GLY A 134 11.56 4.24 9.18
N LYS A 135 11.41 5.40 8.54
CA LYS A 135 10.09 6.01 8.32
C LYS A 135 9.46 5.49 7.04
N LEU A 136 8.15 5.53 7.05
CA LEU A 136 7.33 5.07 5.95
C LEU A 136 6.80 6.25 5.17
N TYR A 137 6.67 6.04 3.86
CA TYR A 137 6.17 7.04 2.95
C TYR A 137 5.19 6.42 1.96
N ARG A 138 4.25 7.23 1.49
CA ARG A 138 3.38 6.89 0.36
C ARG A 138 3.28 8.07 -0.58
N TRP A 139 2.91 7.82 -1.83
CA TRP A 139 2.52 8.92 -2.71
C TRP A 139 1.04 9.26 -2.46
N ASP A 140 0.61 10.50 -2.67
CA ASP A 140 -0.80 10.86 -2.44
C ASP A 140 -1.68 10.65 -3.69
N GLY A 141 -1.11 10.22 -4.81
CA GLY A 141 -1.82 10.00 -6.07
C GLY A 141 -2.39 11.28 -6.72
N LYS A 142 -2.19 12.46 -6.12
CA LYS A 142 -2.69 13.74 -6.64
C LYS A 142 -1.78 14.22 -7.78
N ARG A 143 -2.03 13.67 -8.98
CA ARG A 143 -1.28 14.04 -10.18
C ARG A 143 -1.48 15.50 -10.52
N GLY A 144 -0.42 16.16 -10.98
CA GLY A 144 -0.47 17.56 -11.37
C GLY A 144 0.92 18.15 -11.57
N GLU A 145 0.97 19.44 -11.84
CA GLU A 145 2.20 20.19 -12.01
C GLU A 145 2.27 21.29 -10.94
N GLN A 146 3.39 21.38 -10.23
CA GLN A 146 3.68 22.51 -9.35
C GLN A 146 5.11 22.96 -9.58
N ASP A 147 5.35 24.27 -9.67
CA ASP A 147 6.70 24.82 -9.84
C ASP A 147 7.43 24.23 -11.08
N ASN A 148 6.70 23.95 -12.16
CA ASN A 148 7.16 23.24 -13.38
C ASN A 148 7.66 21.81 -13.14
N VAL A 149 7.24 21.18 -12.03
CA VAL A 149 7.51 19.78 -11.73
C VAL A 149 6.21 18.99 -11.86
N SER A 150 6.18 18.03 -12.80
CA SER A 150 5.09 17.08 -12.95
C SER A 150 5.20 15.97 -11.89
N TYR A 151 4.13 15.76 -11.13
CA TYR A 151 3.98 14.68 -10.18
C TYR A 151 3.14 13.57 -10.80
N GLU A 152 3.74 12.72 -11.63
CA GLU A 152 3.02 11.59 -12.27
C GLU A 152 2.42 10.62 -11.24
N TRP A 153 3.04 10.51 -10.06
CA TRP A 153 2.63 9.64 -8.97
C TRP A 153 1.96 10.40 -7.81
N GLY A 154 1.90 11.73 -7.86
CA GLY A 154 1.55 12.59 -6.74
C GLY A 154 2.74 12.93 -5.85
N LYS A 155 2.48 13.56 -4.70
CA LYS A 155 3.52 13.97 -3.75
C LYS A 155 3.79 12.86 -2.74
N LEU A 156 5.06 12.67 -2.42
CA LEU A 156 5.47 11.80 -1.34
C LEU A 156 5.05 12.38 0.02
N ARG A 157 4.45 11.56 0.87
CA ARG A 157 3.93 11.89 2.19
C ARG A 157 4.49 10.93 3.23
N PRO A 158 4.91 11.41 4.41
CA PRO A 158 5.21 10.52 5.52
C PRO A 158 3.92 9.82 5.96
N VAL A 159 4.06 8.57 6.41
CA VAL A 159 2.97 7.80 6.99
C VAL A 159 3.35 7.19 8.33
N VAL A 160 2.34 6.92 9.15
CA VAL A 160 2.50 6.22 10.43
C VAL A 160 1.51 5.08 10.55
N VAL A 161 1.91 4.05 11.28
CA VAL A 161 1.08 2.90 11.61
C VAL A 161 0.24 3.22 12.82
N VAL A 162 -1.07 3.07 12.66
CA VAL A 162 -2.03 3.13 13.76
C VAL A 162 -2.57 1.74 13.98
N SER A 163 -2.35 1.18 15.16
CA SER A 163 -2.96 -0.08 15.57
C SER A 163 -4.48 0.07 15.61
N HIS A 164 -5.19 -1.03 15.34
CA HIS A 164 -6.64 -1.06 15.41
C HIS A 164 -7.08 -2.28 16.23
N THR A 165 -8.23 -2.17 16.87
CA THR A 165 -8.91 -3.25 17.59
C THR A 165 -10.19 -3.62 16.85
N ASP A 166 -10.46 -4.91 16.69
CA ASP A 166 -11.75 -5.39 16.22
C ASP A 166 -12.78 -5.30 17.35
N VAL A 167 -13.88 -4.58 17.12
CA VAL A 167 -15.00 -4.46 18.04
C VAL A 167 -16.30 -4.90 17.35
N GLY A 168 -16.44 -6.22 17.19
CA GLY A 168 -17.61 -6.84 16.59
C GLY A 168 -17.63 -6.70 15.08
N GLY A 169 -16.50 -6.96 14.43
CA GLY A 169 -16.30 -6.84 12.99
C GLY A 169 -16.00 -5.42 12.52
N VAL A 170 -15.91 -4.45 13.44
CA VAL A 170 -15.61 -3.05 13.13
C VAL A 170 -14.22 -2.71 13.64
N MET A 171 -13.34 -2.28 12.73
CA MET A 171 -11.97 -1.90 13.08
C MET A 171 -11.93 -0.48 13.66
N VAL A 172 -11.56 -0.39 14.93
CA VAL A 172 -11.45 0.86 15.68
C VAL A 172 -9.96 1.20 15.87
N PRO A 173 -9.48 2.37 15.44
CA PRO A 173 -8.08 2.76 15.66
C PRO A 173 -7.80 3.03 17.13
N ASP A 174 -6.57 2.79 17.56
CA ASP A 174 -6.06 3.32 18.82
C ASP A 174 -6.04 4.86 18.76
N ALA A 175 -6.76 5.48 19.68
CA ALA A 175 -6.98 6.92 19.72
C ALA A 175 -5.69 7.71 19.94
N ALA A 176 -4.73 7.17 20.71
CA ALA A 176 -3.49 7.89 21.03
C ALA A 176 -2.58 8.09 19.80
N PRO A 177 -2.14 7.04 19.08
CA PRO A 177 -1.34 7.19 17.87
C PRO A 177 -2.11 7.87 16.73
N ALA A 178 -3.43 7.62 16.58
CA ALA A 178 -4.24 8.32 15.59
C ALA A 178 -4.28 9.83 15.82
N SER A 179 -4.47 10.26 17.07
CA SER A 179 -4.46 11.69 17.43
C SER A 179 -3.09 12.32 17.24
N GLN A 180 -2.01 11.56 17.48
CA GLN A 180 -0.66 12.03 17.26
C GLN A 180 -0.37 12.22 15.76
N ALA A 181 -0.75 11.27 14.92
CA ALA A 181 -0.62 11.37 13.46
C ALA A 181 -1.32 12.64 12.90
N ILE A 182 -2.52 12.93 13.39
CA ILE A 182 -3.28 14.14 13.01
C ILE A 182 -2.52 15.41 13.41
N ARG A 183 -1.99 15.47 14.62
CA ARG A 183 -1.21 16.63 15.09
C ARG A 183 0.07 16.84 14.27
N ASP A 184 0.74 15.75 13.92
CA ASP A 184 1.99 15.78 13.16
C ASP A 184 1.77 16.01 11.67
N GLY A 185 0.51 16.01 11.19
CA GLY A 185 0.17 16.17 9.78
C GLY A 185 0.62 15.00 8.91
N VAL A 186 0.75 13.81 9.51
CA VAL A 186 1.21 12.57 8.89
C VAL A 186 0.01 11.74 8.46
N ASP A 187 0.10 11.08 7.31
CA ASP A 187 -0.97 10.22 6.81
C ASP A 187 -0.99 8.88 7.58
N TRP A 188 -2.17 8.32 7.83
CA TRP A 188 -2.31 6.97 8.40
C TRP A 188 -3.53 6.27 7.82
N PHE A 189 -3.51 4.94 7.75
CA PHE A 189 -4.61 4.18 7.17
C PHE A 189 -5.64 3.78 8.23
N HIS A 190 -6.92 4.13 8.00
CA HIS A 190 -8.02 3.77 8.87
C HIS A 190 -8.74 2.53 8.32
N TRP A 191 -8.47 1.35 8.88
CA TRP A 191 -9.04 0.08 8.40
C TRP A 191 -10.57 0.05 8.44
N GLY A 192 -11.20 0.65 9.45
CA GLY A 192 -12.67 0.72 9.53
C GLY A 192 -13.32 1.63 8.48
N TYR A 193 -12.57 2.55 7.88
CA TYR A 193 -13.04 3.45 6.84
C TYR A 193 -12.48 3.09 5.46
N ASP A 194 -11.56 2.11 5.40
CA ASP A 194 -10.87 1.71 4.19
C ASP A 194 -10.29 2.91 3.42
N CYS A 195 -9.62 3.80 4.15
CA CYS A 195 -8.98 4.95 3.55
C CYS A 195 -7.84 5.53 4.37
N TRP A 196 -6.96 6.24 3.68
CA TRP A 196 -5.94 7.07 4.29
C TRP A 196 -6.56 8.35 4.84
N ILE A 197 -6.18 8.69 6.07
CA ILE A 197 -6.55 9.90 6.81
C ILE A 197 -5.31 10.78 6.94
N GLY A 198 -5.44 12.07 6.61
CA GLY A 198 -4.34 13.03 6.70
C GLY A 198 -4.36 14.08 5.59
N ASN A 199 -3.20 14.65 5.28
CA ASN A 199 -3.02 15.72 4.30
C ASN A 199 -3.08 15.20 2.85
N GLY A 200 -2.64 13.96 2.63
CA GLY A 200 -2.75 13.26 1.34
C GLY A 200 -3.96 12.34 1.24
N GLY A 201 -4.60 12.02 2.37
CA GLY A 201 -5.71 11.07 2.50
C GLY A 201 -7.03 11.49 1.84
N LYS A 202 -7.98 10.55 1.78
CA LYS A 202 -9.37 10.88 1.42
C LYS A 202 -9.90 11.88 2.46
N PRO A 203 -10.65 12.92 2.05
CA PRO A 203 -11.44 13.69 3.01
C PRO A 203 -12.39 12.72 3.73
N LEU A 204 -12.52 12.84 5.06
CA LEU A 204 -13.55 12.09 5.82
C LEU A 204 -14.98 12.26 5.25
N GLY A 205 -15.20 13.24 4.36
CA GLY A 205 -16.44 13.48 3.64
C GLY A 205 -16.82 12.44 2.58
N VAL A 206 -15.91 11.59 2.12
CA VAL A 206 -16.25 10.45 1.21
C VAL A 206 -16.58 9.16 1.97
N VAL A 207 -16.37 9.12 3.28
CA VAL A 207 -16.86 8.03 4.14
C VAL A 207 -18.35 8.27 4.40
N THR A 208 -19.18 7.26 4.14
CA THR A 208 -20.63 7.36 4.33
C THR A 208 -20.98 7.58 5.81
N GLN A 209 -22.12 8.23 6.06
CA GLN A 209 -22.58 8.48 7.42
C GLN A 209 -22.74 7.19 8.22
N ASP A 210 -23.31 6.15 7.59
CA ASP A 210 -23.53 4.84 8.21
C ASP A 210 -22.22 4.20 8.70
N VAL A 211 -21.16 4.24 7.88
CA VAL A 211 -19.84 3.69 8.27
C VAL A 211 -19.23 4.50 9.42
N ARG A 212 -19.36 5.83 9.39
CA ARG A 212 -18.91 6.69 10.51
C ARG A 212 -19.66 6.38 11.80
N ASP A 213 -20.98 6.15 11.71
CA ASP A 213 -21.81 5.81 12.87
C ASP A 213 -21.49 4.41 13.42
N GLN A 214 -21.21 3.43 12.57
CA GLN A 214 -20.76 2.09 13.01
C GLN A 214 -19.44 2.16 13.78
N VAL A 215 -18.45 2.89 13.26
CA VAL A 215 -17.15 3.06 13.94
C VAL A 215 -17.30 3.83 15.25
N ARG A 216 -18.13 4.88 15.28
CA ARG A 216 -18.43 5.63 16.50
C ARG A 216 -19.07 4.74 17.58
N LEU A 217 -20.10 3.96 17.22
CA LEU A 217 -20.75 3.04 18.14
C LEU A 217 -19.77 1.96 18.64
N ALA A 218 -18.89 1.47 17.77
CA ALA A 218 -17.84 0.53 18.14
C ALA A 218 -16.82 1.14 19.13
N GLN A 219 -16.42 2.40 18.92
CA GLN A 219 -15.59 3.15 19.86
C GLN A 219 -16.24 3.32 21.23
N GLU A 220 -17.53 3.68 21.27
CA GLU A 220 -18.30 3.82 22.51
C GLU A 220 -18.37 2.50 23.28
N ARG A 221 -18.60 1.37 22.59
CA ARG A 221 -18.58 0.02 23.20
C ARG A 221 -17.22 -0.33 23.81
N SER A 222 -16.13 -0.04 23.08
CA SER A 222 -14.77 -0.30 23.54
C SER A 222 -14.44 0.51 24.80
N ALA A 223 -14.77 1.80 24.80
CA ALA A 223 -14.56 2.69 25.95
C ALA A 223 -15.39 2.26 27.17
N GLY A 224 -16.66 1.89 26.96
CA GLY A 224 -17.54 1.39 28.02
C GLY A 224 -17.03 0.10 28.67
N ALA A 225 -16.52 -0.84 27.87
CA ALA A 225 -15.95 -2.10 28.37
C ALA A 225 -14.68 -1.87 29.22
N LEU A 226 -13.81 -0.94 28.80
CA LEU A 226 -12.61 -0.56 29.54
C LEU A 226 -12.91 0.08 30.90
N ILE A 227 -13.98 0.88 31.00
CA ILE A 227 -14.41 1.48 32.26
C ILE A 227 -14.92 0.41 33.22
N SER A 228 -15.77 -0.52 32.76
CA SER A 228 -16.28 -1.61 33.59
C SER A 228 -15.18 -2.54 34.12
N GLN A 229 -14.16 -2.85 33.30
CA GLN A 229 -13.03 -3.69 33.74
C GLN A 229 -12.15 -3.00 34.79
N ARG A 230 -11.89 -1.70 34.64
CA ARG A 230 -11.12 -0.93 35.65
C ARG A 230 -11.85 -0.79 36.97
N SER A 231 -13.19 -0.65 36.94
CA SER A 231 -14.01 -0.63 38.16
C SER A 231 -14.00 -1.96 38.89
N LEU A 232 -14.00 -3.09 38.17
CA LEU A 232 -13.92 -4.42 38.77
C LEU A 232 -12.53 -4.70 39.39
N ALA A 233 -11.45 -4.31 38.72
CA ALA A 233 -10.09 -4.47 39.24
C ALA A 233 -9.75 -3.56 40.43
N ALA A 234 -10.47 -2.45 40.61
CA ALA A 234 -10.32 -1.56 41.76
C ALA A 234 -11.10 -2.04 43.01
N LEU A 235 -11.95 -3.06 42.86
CA LEU A 235 -12.76 -3.64 43.94
C LEU A 235 -12.24 -5.01 44.41
N SER A 236 -11.16 -5.52 43.80
CA SER A 236 -10.44 -6.75 44.15
C SER A 236 -9.10 -6.43 44.81
#